data_AF-A0A957Y4F3-F1
#
_entry.id   AF-A0A957Y4F3-F1
#
_cell.length_a   1.000
_cell.length_b   1.000
_cell.length_c   1.000
_cell.angle_alpha   90.00
_cell.angle_beta   90.00
_cell.angle_gamma   90.00
#
_symmetry.space_group_name_H-M   'P 1'
#
loop_
_entity.id
_entity.type
_entity.pdbx_description
1 polymer ?
#
loop_
_entity_poly.entity_id
_entity_poly.type
_entity_poly.pdbx_seq_one_letter_code
_entity_poly.pdbx_strand_id
1 'polypeptide(L)' 'MAQSKSFWKRFVDSQIFWPLVALGLIMLFNAFFTPNFFKLEIKDGHLFGSLIDIINRGAPLMIL' A
#
# COMPACT_ATOMS: atom_id res chain seq x y z
N MET A 1 -16.82 31.63 3.00
CA MET A 1 -16.52 30.24 3.44
C MET A 1 -16.37 29.35 2.20
N ALA A 2 -15.21 29.31 1.52
CA ALA A 2 -15.14 28.59 0.23
C ALA A 2 -13.74 28.12 -0.24
N GLN A 3 -12.78 27.82 0.65
CA GLN A 3 -11.41 27.44 0.21
C GLN A 3 -10.93 26.05 0.64
N SER A 4 -11.74 25.26 1.37
CA SER A 4 -11.31 23.94 1.88
C SER A 4 -11.55 22.75 0.93
N LYS A 5 -12.48 22.88 -0.04
CA LYS A 5 -12.89 21.76 -0.92
C LYS A 5 -11.86 21.38 -2.01
N SER A 6 -10.88 22.24 -2.31
CA SER A 6 -9.93 22.05 -3.42
C SER A 6 -8.89 20.95 -3.15
N PHE A 7 -8.39 20.86 -1.92
CA PHE A 7 -7.35 19.89 -1.56
C PHE A 7 -7.84 18.44 -1.63
N TRP A 8 -9.02 18.16 -1.08
CA TRP A 8 -9.63 16.83 -1.13
C TRP A 8 -9.93 16.39 -2.56
N LYS A 9 -10.44 17.30 -3.40
CA LYS A 9 -10.75 16.99 -4.79
C LYS A 9 -9.49 16.71 -5.62
N ARG A 10 -8.42 17.51 -5.46
CA ARG A 10 -7.13 17.25 -6.12
C ARG A 10 -6.49 15.93 -5.68
N PHE A 11 -6.70 15.53 -4.43
CA PHE A 11 -6.16 14.27 -3.92
C PHE A 11 -6.88 13.07 -4.54
N VAL A 12 -8.22 13.11 -4.59
CA VAL A 12 -9.05 12.06 -5.19
C VAL A 12 -8.90 12.00 -6.72
N ASP A 13 -8.73 13.15 -7.39
CA ASP A 13 -8.52 13.22 -8.84
C ASP A 13 -7.09 12.80 -9.25
N SER A 14 -6.20 12.53 -8.29
CA SER A 14 -4.86 12.05 -8.59
C SER A 14 -4.91 10.61 -9.11
N GLN A 15 -4.13 10.30 -10.16
CA GLN A 15 -4.08 8.96 -10.75
C GLN A 15 -3.60 7.88 -9.77
N ILE A 16 -2.97 8.30 -8.66
CA ILE A 16 -2.39 7.42 -7.62
C ILE A 16 -3.41 7.10 -6.51
N PHE A 17 -4.51 7.87 -6.41
CA PHE A 17 -5.52 7.68 -5.37
C PHE A 17 -6.19 6.31 -5.47
N TRP A 18 -6.72 5.96 -6.65
CA TRP A 18 -7.38 4.68 -6.87
C TRP A 18 -6.44 3.47 -6.65
N PRO A 19 -5.20 3.46 -7.17
CA PRO A 19 -4.21 2.44 -6.84
C PRO A 19 -3.95 2.28 -5.34
N LEU A 20 -3.81 3.39 -4.59
CA LEU A 20 -3.60 3.35 -3.14
C LEU A 20 -4.79 2.78 -2.39
N VAL A 21 -6.01 3.18 -2.78
CA VAL A 21 -7.24 2.65 -2.17
C VAL A 21 -7.37 1.16 -2.45
N ALA A 22 -7.13 0.72 -3.68
CA ALA A 22 -7.17 -0.70 -4.04
C ALA A 22 -6.12 -1.52 -3.26
N LEU A 23 -4.89 -1.01 -3.16
CA LEU A 23 -3.82 -1.63 -2.36
C LEU A 23 -4.25 -1.75 -0.88
N GLY A 24 -4.78 -0.67 -0.30
CA GLY A 24 -5.27 -0.66 1.08
C GLY A 24 -6.38 -1.67 1.32
N LEU A 25 -7.35 -1.79 0.41
CA LEU A 25 -8.42 -2.77 0.49
C LEU A 25 -7.89 -4.22 0.41
N ILE A 26 -6.96 -4.49 -0.50
CA ILE A 26 -6.34 -5.82 -0.63
C ILE A 26 -5.55 -6.17 0.64
N MET A 27 -4.81 -5.21 1.19
CA MET A 27 -4.07 -5.41 2.44
C MET A 27 -5.02 -5.68 3.62
N LEU A 28 -6.12 -4.93 3.73
CA LEU A 28 -7.13 -5.15 4.77
C LEU A 28 -7.79 -6.52 4.63
N PHE A 29 -8.17 -6.90 3.41
CA PHE A 29 -8.70 -8.22 3.14
C PHE A 29 -7.70 -9.30 3.58
N ASN A 30 -6.46 -9.22 3.13
CA ASN A 30 -5.44 -10.19 3.52
C ASN A 30 -5.15 -10.19 5.02
N ALA A 31 -5.28 -9.07 5.71
CA ALA A 31 -5.13 -9.00 7.16
C ALA A 31 -6.15 -9.88 7.91
N PHE A 32 -7.39 -9.94 7.42
CA PHE A 32 -8.45 -10.72 8.04
C PHE A 32 -8.46 -12.18 7.57
N PHE A 33 -8.14 -12.43 6.30
CA PHE A 33 -8.26 -13.76 5.69
C PHE A 33 -6.94 -14.56 5.69
N THR A 34 -5.78 -13.90 5.77
CA THR A 34 -4.47 -14.55 5.79
C THR A 34 -3.86 -14.45 7.19
N PRO A 35 -3.83 -15.54 7.97
CA PRO A 35 -3.17 -15.52 9.27
C PRO A 35 -1.68 -15.18 9.08
N ASN A 36 -1.13 -14.36 9.97
CA ASN A 36 0.26 -13.87 9.90
C ASN A 36 0.59 -12.98 8.69
N PHE A 37 -0.38 -12.37 8.00
CA PHE A 37 -0.10 -11.48 6.87
C PHE A 37 0.85 -10.32 7.21
N PHE A 38 0.67 -9.68 8.37
CA PHE A 38 1.56 -8.62 8.86
C PHE A 38 2.76 -9.16 9.67
N LYS A 39 2.98 -10.47 9.68
CA LYS A 39 4.13 -11.05 10.36
C LYS A 39 5.38 -10.72 9.58
N LEU A 40 6.31 -10.05 10.27
CA LEU A 40 7.65 -9.80 9.77
C LEU A 40 8.59 -10.84 10.39
N GLU A 41 9.45 -11.41 9.57
CA GLU A 41 10.44 -12.42 9.96
C GLU A 41 11.81 -11.97 9.49
N ILE A 42 12.83 -12.09 10.34
CA ILE A 42 14.21 -11.77 9.95
C ILE A 42 14.93 -13.09 9.67
N LYS A 43 15.40 -13.28 8.44
CA LYS A 43 16.23 -14.43 8.04
C LYS A 43 17.53 -13.94 7.44
N ASP A 44 18.65 -14.49 7.91
CA ASP A 44 19.98 -14.19 7.37
C ASP A 44 20.29 -12.68 7.29
N GLY A 45 19.84 -11.90 8.29
CA GLY A 45 20.01 -10.46 8.35
C GLY A 45 19.06 -9.64 7.47
N HIS A 46 18.14 -10.28 6.75
CA HIS A 46 17.16 -9.63 5.87
C HIS A 46 15.75 -9.73 6.45
N LEU A 47 14.98 -8.66 6.28
CA LEU A 47 13.59 -8.59 6.73
C LEU A 47 12.67 -9.15 5.64
N PHE A 48 11.83 -10.11 6.00
CA PHE A 48 10.84 -10.76 5.16
C PHE A 48 9.43 -10.61 5.74
N GLY A 49 8.44 -10.79 4.88
CA GLY A 49 7.03 -10.74 5.24
C GLY A 49 6.20 -10.16 4.11
N SER A 50 4.89 -10.42 4.11
CA SER A 50 4.02 -10.02 3.00
C SER A 50 4.04 -8.52 2.75
N LEU A 51 4.22 -7.70 3.79
CA LEU A 51 4.36 -6.25 3.65
C LEU A 51 5.65 -5.86 2.90
N ILE A 52 6.78 -6.49 3.24
CA ILE A 52 8.07 -6.24 2.59
C ILE A 52 8.04 -6.72 1.14
N ASP A 53 7.41 -7.87 0.89
CA ASP A 53 7.26 -8.41 -0.45
C ASP A 53 6.43 -7.49 -1.35
N ILE A 54 5.36 -6.87 -0.84
CA ILE A 54 4.56 -5.90 -1.60
C ILE A 54 5.40 -4.69 -2.03
N ILE A 55 6.20 -4.14 -1.11
CA ILE A 55 7.07 -3.00 -1.40
C ILE A 55 8.15 -3.40 -2.40
N ASN A 56 8.84 -4.53 -2.17
CA ASN A 56 9.91 -5.01 -3.03
C ASN A 56 9.43 -5.39 -4.44
N ARG A 57 8.22 -5.94 -4.58
CA ARG A 57 7.62 -6.25 -5.89
C ARG A 57 7.09 -5.00 -6.59
N GLY A 58 6.67 -3.99 -5.83
CA GLY A 58 6.27 -2.70 -6.37
C GLY A 58 7.44 -1.81 -6.82
N ALA A 59 8.62 -1.95 -6.20
CA ALA A 59 9.78 -1.10 -6.49
C ALA A 59 10.27 -1.14 -7.94
N PRO A 60 10.41 -2.30 -8.62
CA PRO A 60 10.80 -2.36 -10.03
C PRO A 60 9.84 -1.64 -10.96
N LEU A 61 8.53 -1.68 -10.67
CA LEU A 61 7.50 -1.00 -11.46
C LEU A 61 7.58 0.53 -11.38
N MET A 62 8.27 1.08 -10.36
CA MET A 62 8.47 2.53 -10.23
C MET A 62 9.68 3.04 -11.03
N ILE A 63 10.61 2.16 -11.39
CA ILE A 63 11.85 2.52 -12.10
C ILE A 63 11.68 2.40 -13.63
N LEU A 64 10.72 1.58 -14.08
CA LEU A 64 10.38 1.36 -15.47
C LEU A 64 9.50 2.49 -16.03
#